data_AF-A0AAJ7J679-F1
#
_entry.id   AF-A0AAJ7J679-F1
#
_cell.length_a   1.000
_cell.length_b   1.000
_cell.length_c   1.000
_cell.angle_alpha   90.00
_cell.angle_beta   90.00
_cell.angle_gamma   90.00
#
_symmetry.space_group_name_H-M   'P 1'
#
loop_
_entity.id
_entity.type
_entity.pdbx_description
1 polymer ?
#
loop_
_entity_poly.entity_id
_entity_poly.type
_entity_poly.pdbx_seq_one_letter_code
_entity_poly.pdbx_strand_id
1 'polypeptide(L)'
;TRGLIHRSSLSEGWSMIFLGSDRSVALRTQRFLYEKYKQRPVQVQTYVTFKSLFSALAAIVLGLIFAVLARWECGRNLLLKYPTIFSGGYVSHEGGKPEDLENCHFSITFKAEGWSEKLAECTDKHENSPNKVLITKVSGTDPGYGATCSMLLLSAVMILKESNKIPGNGGVLSPGAAFGKTSLIEELNKRDVRFEVVSSLQK
;
A
#
# COMPACT_ATOMS: atom_id res chain seq x y z
N THR A 1 -6.36 21.46 4.36
CA THR A 1 -5.61 20.38 5.05
C THR A 1 -6.60 19.40 5.64
N ARG A 2 -6.39 18.09 5.49
CA ARG A 2 -7.26 17.07 6.11
C ARG A 2 -6.93 16.96 7.60
N GLY A 3 -7.94 16.81 8.44
CA GLY A 3 -7.74 16.54 9.87
C GLY A 3 -7.08 15.18 10.11
N LEU A 4 -6.51 14.99 11.31
CA LEU A 4 -5.85 13.74 11.72
C LEU A 4 -6.76 12.51 11.55
N ILE A 5 -8.04 12.67 11.86
CA ILE A 5 -9.13 11.73 11.57
C ILE A 5 -10.19 12.50 10.80
N HIS A 6 -10.63 11.99 9.66
CA HIS A 6 -11.59 12.65 8.78
C HIS A 6 -12.44 11.65 8.00
N ARG A 7 -13.54 12.11 7.40
CA ARG A 7 -14.32 11.32 6.45
C ARG A 7 -13.79 11.50 5.04
N SER A 8 -13.87 10.45 4.23
CA SER A 8 -13.44 10.44 2.83
C SER A 8 -14.66 10.22 1.93
N SER A 9 -14.68 10.85 0.76
CA SER A 9 -15.70 10.56 -0.27
C SER A 9 -15.44 9.24 -1.01
N LEU A 10 -14.28 8.61 -0.81
CA LEU A 10 -13.87 7.37 -1.48
C LEU A 10 -14.10 6.12 -0.63
N SER A 11 -14.26 6.29 0.67
CA SER A 11 -14.36 5.18 1.61
C SER A 11 -15.29 5.56 2.75
N GLU A 12 -16.25 4.70 3.02
CA GLU A 12 -17.20 4.89 4.11
C GLU A 12 -16.51 4.68 5.47
N GLY A 13 -16.73 5.61 6.39
CA GLY A 13 -16.18 5.57 7.75
C GLY A 13 -15.21 6.69 8.05
N TRP A 14 -14.26 6.40 8.94
CA TRP A 14 -13.29 7.35 9.48
C TRP A 14 -11.88 6.97 9.03
N SER A 15 -11.28 7.85 8.24
CA SER A 15 -9.94 7.71 7.70
C SER A 15 -8.91 8.43 8.58
N MET A 16 -7.75 7.82 8.74
CA MET A 16 -6.58 8.43 9.37
C MET A 16 -5.32 8.08 8.58
N ILE A 17 -4.22 8.77 8.84
CA ILE A 17 -2.93 8.48 8.19
C ILE A 17 -2.53 7.04 8.51
N PHE A 18 -2.22 6.27 7.46
CA PHE A 18 -1.63 4.95 7.64
C PHE A 18 -0.13 5.10 7.92
N LEU A 19 0.30 4.74 9.12
CA LEU A 19 1.68 4.89 9.59
C LEU A 19 2.62 3.73 9.13
N GLY A 20 2.28 3.07 8.03
CA GLY A 20 3.08 1.98 7.45
C GLY A 20 4.22 2.45 6.55
N SER A 21 4.94 1.48 5.99
CA SER A 21 6.07 1.70 5.08
C SER A 21 5.65 2.26 3.71
N ASP A 22 4.41 2.05 3.30
CA ASP A 22 3.91 2.26 1.94
C ASP A 22 4.24 3.64 1.39
N ARG A 23 3.96 4.70 2.15
CA ARG A 23 4.28 6.08 1.74
C ARG A 23 5.77 6.26 1.50
N SER A 24 6.61 5.75 2.40
CA SER A 24 8.07 5.87 2.27
C SER A 24 8.60 5.14 1.04
N VAL A 25 8.06 3.95 0.76
CA VAL A 25 8.43 3.14 -0.41
C VAL A 25 7.97 3.82 -1.71
N ALA A 26 6.74 4.34 -1.73
CA ALA A 26 6.22 5.08 -2.88
C ALA A 26 7.04 6.34 -3.17
N LEU A 27 7.41 7.14 -2.15
CA LEU A 27 8.25 8.32 -2.33
C LEU A 27 9.65 7.98 -2.85
N ARG A 28 10.25 6.87 -2.40
CA ARG A 28 11.53 6.37 -2.94
C ARG A 28 11.41 5.99 -4.41
N THR A 29 10.31 5.32 -4.79
CA THR A 29 10.01 5.05 -6.21
C THR A 29 9.91 6.35 -7.00
N GLN A 30 9.15 7.33 -6.52
CA GLN A 30 8.98 8.62 -7.23
C GLN A 30 10.32 9.35 -7.42
N ARG A 31 11.17 9.37 -6.40
CA ARG A 31 12.51 9.94 -6.49
C ARG A 31 13.35 9.23 -7.56
N PHE A 32 13.36 7.90 -7.56
CA PHE A 32 14.09 7.12 -8.55
C PHE A 32 13.60 7.40 -9.98
N LEU A 33 12.28 7.45 -10.19
CA LEU A 33 11.69 7.73 -11.50
C LEU A 33 12.04 9.14 -12.00
N TYR A 34 12.08 10.12 -11.10
CA TYR A 34 12.53 11.47 -11.42
C TYR A 34 14.01 11.52 -11.81
N GLU A 35 14.89 10.96 -10.98
CA GLU A 35 16.34 11.01 -11.21
C GLU A 35 16.73 10.28 -12.50
N LYS A 36 16.20 9.07 -12.70
CA LYS A 36 16.59 8.16 -13.80
C LYS A 36 15.82 8.39 -15.10
N TYR A 37 14.52 8.67 -15.02
CA TYR A 37 13.64 8.74 -16.20
C TYR A 37 13.04 10.12 -16.45
N LYS A 38 13.41 11.13 -15.64
CA LYS A 38 12.87 12.49 -15.73
C LYS A 38 11.34 12.51 -15.72
N GLN A 39 10.74 11.63 -14.91
CA GLN A 39 9.30 11.62 -14.69
C GLN A 39 8.94 12.59 -13.57
N ARG A 40 7.87 13.37 -13.76
CA ARG A 40 7.37 14.29 -12.72
C ARG A 40 6.98 13.50 -11.48
N PRO A 41 7.57 13.76 -10.30
CA PRO A 41 7.25 13.04 -9.09
C PRO A 41 5.83 13.35 -8.64
N VAL A 42 5.10 12.34 -8.18
CA VAL A 42 3.78 12.53 -7.56
C VAL A 42 3.88 12.65 -6.04
N GLN A 43 2.99 13.47 -5.47
CA GLN A 43 2.80 13.52 -4.03
C GLN A 43 1.96 12.32 -3.60
N VAL A 44 2.48 11.54 -2.64
CA VAL A 44 1.84 10.32 -2.16
C VAL A 44 1.48 10.46 -0.68
N GLN A 45 0.24 10.11 -0.35
CA GLN A 45 -0.23 9.97 1.02
C GLN A 45 -1.12 8.74 1.15
N THR A 46 -0.89 7.96 2.20
CA THR A 46 -1.62 6.71 2.49
C THR A 46 -2.54 6.90 3.68
N TYR A 47 -3.71 6.27 3.61
CA TYR A 47 -4.73 6.33 4.64
C TYR A 47 -5.31 4.95 4.89
N VAL A 48 -5.73 4.71 6.12
CA VAL A 48 -6.52 3.54 6.52
C VAL A 48 -7.89 4.04 6.98
N THR A 49 -8.96 3.30 6.64
CA THR A 49 -10.34 3.67 6.99
C THR A 49 -10.95 2.61 7.90
N PHE A 50 -11.56 3.06 8.99
CA PHE A 50 -12.30 2.23 9.93
C PHE A 50 -13.79 2.53 9.82
N LYS A 51 -14.65 1.50 9.97
CA LYS A 51 -16.11 1.64 9.85
C LYS A 51 -16.70 2.61 10.88
N SER A 52 -16.11 2.71 12.07
CA SER A 52 -16.57 3.60 13.15
C SER A 52 -15.46 4.46 13.74
N LEU A 53 -15.83 5.62 14.31
CA LEU A 53 -14.88 6.49 15.01
C LEU A 53 -14.30 5.76 16.23
N PHE A 54 -15.13 5.01 16.95
CA PHE A 54 -14.71 4.23 18.09
C PHE A 54 -13.62 3.22 17.73
N SER A 55 -13.78 2.46 16.63
CA SER A 55 -12.74 1.53 16.15
C SER A 55 -11.44 2.23 15.76
N ALA A 56 -11.51 3.43 15.17
CA ALA A 56 -10.31 4.21 14.85
C ALA A 56 -9.57 4.65 16.13
N LEU A 57 -10.31 5.15 17.13
CA LEU A 57 -9.73 5.56 18.42
C LEU A 57 -9.15 4.36 19.19
N ALA A 58 -9.87 3.23 19.21
CA ALA A 58 -9.38 2.00 19.82
C ALA A 58 -8.08 1.51 19.16
N ALA A 59 -8.00 1.55 17.83
CA ALA A 59 -6.78 1.19 17.10
C ALA A 59 -5.60 2.10 17.45
N ILE A 60 -5.82 3.40 17.65
CA ILE A 60 -4.77 4.34 18.10
C ILE A 60 -4.28 3.95 19.50
N VAL A 61 -5.20 3.71 20.44
CA VAL A 61 -4.85 3.32 21.82
C VAL A 61 -4.08 2.00 21.84
N LEU A 62 -4.57 0.98 21.13
CA LEU A 62 -3.88 -0.31 21.01
C LEU A 62 -2.50 -0.16 20.36
N GLY A 63 -2.39 0.65 19.31
CA GLY A 63 -1.12 0.93 18.66
C GLY A 63 -0.10 1.61 19.59
N LEU A 64 -0.54 2.52 20.45
CA LEU A 64 0.31 3.15 21.47
C LEU A 64 0.76 2.16 22.54
N ILE A 65 -0.15 1.34 23.06
CA ILE A 65 0.18 0.27 24.03
C ILE A 65 1.21 -0.68 23.40
N PHE A 66 0.96 -1.13 22.18
CA PHE A 66 1.87 -2.00 21.45
C PHE A 66 3.24 -1.35 21.26
N ALA A 67 3.31 -0.07 20.84
CA ALA A 67 4.56 0.65 20.64
C ALA A 67 5.36 0.87 21.93
N VAL A 68 4.71 0.95 23.09
CA VAL A 68 5.38 1.01 24.39
C VAL A 68 5.88 -0.37 24.78
N LEU A 69 5.04 -1.40 24.74
CA LEU A 69 5.42 -2.76 25.13
C LEU A 69 6.50 -3.34 24.24
N ALA A 70 6.47 -3.07 22.93
CA ALA A 70 7.44 -3.56 21.96
C ALA A 70 8.86 -3.00 22.16
N ARG A 71 9.02 -1.89 22.90
CA ARG A 71 10.34 -1.28 23.16
C ARG A 71 11.16 -2.03 24.20
N TRP A 72 10.52 -2.75 25.12
CA TRP A 72 11.18 -3.41 26.24
C TRP A 72 11.14 -4.92 26.05
N GLU A 73 12.18 -5.62 26.48
CA GLU A 73 12.27 -7.08 26.34
C GLU A 73 11.12 -7.80 27.06
N CYS A 74 10.83 -7.41 28.30
CA CYS A 74 9.70 -7.94 29.06
C CYS A 74 8.35 -7.73 28.33
N GLY A 75 8.14 -6.52 27.78
CA GLY A 75 6.91 -6.20 27.05
C GLY A 75 6.78 -6.99 25.76
N ARG A 76 7.87 -7.17 24.99
CA ARG A 76 7.91 -8.07 23.84
C ARG A 76 7.58 -9.51 24.22
N ASN A 77 8.20 -10.03 25.28
CA ASN A 77 7.93 -11.39 25.75
C ASN A 77 6.46 -11.55 26.16
N LEU A 78 5.85 -10.52 26.75
CA LEU A 78 4.43 -10.52 27.12
C LEU A 78 3.51 -10.52 25.88
N LEU A 79 3.80 -9.65 24.89
CA LEU A 79 3.07 -9.58 23.62
C LEU A 79 3.12 -10.92 22.87
N LEU A 80 4.30 -11.55 22.82
CA LEU A 80 4.51 -12.84 22.17
C LEU A 80 3.86 -14.00 22.92
N LYS A 81 3.83 -13.96 24.26
CA LYS A 81 3.23 -15.04 25.07
C LYS A 81 1.71 -15.02 25.04
N TYR A 82 1.08 -13.83 24.90
CA TYR A 82 -0.36 -13.67 24.94
C TYR A 82 -0.93 -12.89 23.74
N PRO A 83 -0.64 -13.31 22.49
CA PRO A 83 -1.04 -12.57 21.29
C PRO A 83 -2.56 -12.38 21.23
N THR A 84 -3.33 -13.39 21.62
CA THR A 84 -4.81 -13.35 21.64
C THR A 84 -5.38 -12.28 22.57
N ILE A 85 -4.71 -11.99 23.68
CA ILE A 85 -5.14 -10.92 24.59
C ILE A 85 -4.84 -9.56 23.95
N PHE A 86 -3.61 -9.36 23.49
CA PHE A 86 -3.16 -8.06 22.96
C PHE A 86 -3.72 -7.73 21.58
N SER A 87 -4.16 -8.74 20.83
CA SER A 87 -4.84 -8.56 19.56
C SER A 87 -6.37 -8.57 19.71
N GLY A 88 -6.94 -8.66 20.92
CA GLY A 88 -8.40 -8.76 21.09
C GLY A 88 -9.03 -9.97 20.37
N GLY A 89 -8.32 -11.10 20.29
CA GLY A 89 -8.79 -12.32 19.64
C GLY A 89 -8.41 -12.50 18.17
N TYR A 90 -7.90 -11.46 17.49
CA TYR A 90 -7.57 -11.53 16.05
C TYR A 90 -6.32 -12.37 15.70
N VAL A 91 -5.43 -12.64 16.67
CA VAL A 91 -4.18 -13.37 16.47
C VAL A 91 -4.05 -14.44 17.55
N SER A 92 -3.58 -15.62 17.18
CA SER A 92 -3.31 -16.72 18.10
C SER A 92 -2.04 -17.47 17.69
N HIS A 93 -1.53 -18.34 18.56
CA HIS A 93 -0.43 -19.24 18.23
C HIS A 93 -0.83 -20.35 17.25
N GLU A 94 -2.12 -20.67 17.18
CA GLU A 94 -2.67 -21.68 16.27
C GLU A 94 -2.85 -21.14 14.85
N GLY A 95 -2.75 -19.81 14.67
CA GLY A 95 -3.01 -19.13 13.42
C GLY A 95 -4.52 -18.93 13.15
N GLY A 96 -4.83 -18.40 11.97
CA GLY A 96 -6.20 -18.34 11.47
C GLY A 96 -6.63 -19.71 10.92
N LYS A 97 -7.92 -20.03 11.02
CA LYS A 97 -8.45 -21.24 10.36
C LYS A 97 -8.29 -21.09 8.84
N PRO A 98 -7.99 -22.16 8.08
CA PRO A 98 -7.84 -22.07 6.63
C PRO A 98 -9.02 -21.38 5.94
N GLU A 99 -10.25 -21.70 6.36
CA GLU A 99 -11.47 -21.09 5.85
C GLU A 99 -11.54 -19.57 6.09
N ASP A 100 -11.07 -19.09 7.25
CA ASP A 100 -11.05 -17.66 7.58
C ASP A 100 -10.01 -16.91 6.73
N LEU A 101 -8.89 -17.58 6.39
CA LEU A 101 -7.84 -17.04 5.53
C LEU A 101 -8.33 -16.92 4.08
N GLU A 102 -8.99 -17.95 3.56
CA GLU A 102 -9.55 -17.96 2.19
C GLU A 102 -10.65 -16.90 2.01
N ASN A 103 -11.45 -16.65 3.05
CA ASN A 103 -12.53 -15.65 3.04
C ASN A 103 -12.05 -14.24 3.42
N CYS A 104 -10.76 -14.05 3.73
CA CYS A 104 -10.20 -12.74 4.04
C CYS A 104 -9.90 -11.97 2.76
N HIS A 105 -10.71 -10.96 2.45
CA HIS A 105 -10.50 -10.11 1.26
C HIS A 105 -9.75 -8.82 1.61
N PHE A 106 -8.91 -8.37 0.69
CA PHE A 106 -8.33 -7.02 0.75
C PHE A 106 -8.65 -6.21 -0.49
N SER A 107 -8.69 -4.89 -0.31
CA SER A 107 -8.86 -3.93 -1.37
C SER A 107 -8.12 -2.64 -1.03
N ILE A 108 -7.30 -2.16 -1.95
CA ILE A 108 -6.57 -0.90 -1.87
C ILE A 108 -7.05 -0.02 -3.01
N THR A 109 -7.66 1.11 -2.67
CA THR A 109 -8.14 2.09 -3.65
C THR A 109 -7.14 3.23 -3.78
N PHE A 110 -6.72 3.52 -5.01
CA PHE A 110 -5.84 4.63 -5.34
C PHE A 110 -6.67 5.72 -6.01
N LYS A 111 -6.64 6.94 -5.46
CA LYS A 111 -7.13 8.14 -6.15
C LYS A 111 -5.93 8.97 -6.58
N ALA A 112 -5.78 9.14 -7.89
CA ALA A 112 -4.85 10.07 -8.49
C ALA A 112 -5.61 11.30 -8.99
N GLU A 113 -5.02 12.48 -8.79
CA GLU A 113 -5.54 13.76 -9.26
C GLU A 113 -4.39 14.52 -9.93
N GLY A 114 -4.61 14.99 -11.15
CA GLY A 114 -3.57 15.60 -11.98
C GLY A 114 -4.16 16.26 -13.22
N TRP A 115 -3.35 16.38 -14.27
CA TRP A 115 -3.70 17.06 -15.51
C TRP A 115 -3.80 16.08 -16.67
N SER A 116 -4.76 16.32 -17.58
CA SER A 116 -4.85 15.61 -18.86
C SER A 116 -3.71 15.98 -19.82
N GLU A 117 -3.25 17.23 -19.73
CA GLU A 117 -2.13 17.75 -20.51
C GLU A 117 -0.80 17.19 -20.01
N LYS A 118 0.09 16.86 -20.93
CA LYS A 118 1.47 16.48 -20.64
C LYS A 118 2.40 17.61 -21.07
N LEU A 119 3.09 18.21 -20.11
CA LEU A 119 4.11 19.24 -20.37
C LEU A 119 5.38 18.64 -20.93
N ALA A 120 6.18 19.48 -21.61
CA ALA A 120 7.44 19.10 -22.23
C ALA A 120 8.46 18.60 -21.19
N GLU A 121 8.73 19.41 -20.16
CA GLU A 121 9.64 19.03 -19.08
C GLU A 121 8.89 18.63 -17.81
N CYS A 122 9.51 17.74 -17.04
CA CYS A 122 8.94 17.26 -15.77
C CYS A 122 8.96 18.31 -14.65
N THR A 123 9.74 19.37 -14.81
CA THR A 123 9.86 20.51 -13.89
C THR A 123 8.90 21.64 -14.23
N ASP A 124 8.29 21.62 -15.41
CA ASP A 124 7.35 22.66 -15.82
C ASP A 124 6.14 22.69 -14.90
N LYS A 125 5.57 23.88 -14.72
CA LYS A 125 4.39 24.08 -13.89
C LYS A 125 3.17 24.16 -14.79
N HIS A 126 2.12 23.44 -14.44
CA HIS A 126 0.82 23.68 -15.03
C HIS A 126 0.28 25.03 -14.52
N GLU A 127 -0.28 25.83 -15.43
CA GLU A 127 -0.90 27.11 -15.08
C GLU A 127 -2.22 26.92 -14.34
N ASN A 128 -2.96 25.87 -14.71
CA ASN A 128 -4.29 25.56 -14.21
C ASN A 128 -4.24 24.56 -13.05
N SER A 129 -5.32 24.49 -12.28
CA SER A 129 -5.52 23.42 -11.29
C SER A 129 -5.70 22.04 -11.95
N PRO A 130 -5.44 20.93 -11.24
CA PRO A 130 -5.68 19.57 -11.75
C PRO A 130 -7.10 19.38 -12.31
N ASN A 131 -7.20 18.89 -13.54
CA ASN A 131 -8.45 18.70 -14.28
C ASN A 131 -8.79 17.22 -14.58
N LYS A 132 -8.04 16.27 -14.03
CA LYS A 132 -8.28 14.84 -14.22
C LYS A 132 -8.19 14.09 -12.90
N VAL A 133 -9.13 13.17 -12.69
CA VAL A 133 -9.15 12.24 -11.56
C VAL A 133 -9.21 10.81 -12.10
N LEU A 134 -8.31 9.96 -11.62
CA LEU A 134 -8.28 8.54 -11.92
C LEU A 134 -8.42 7.75 -10.61
N ILE A 135 -9.35 6.82 -10.56
CA ILE A 135 -9.51 5.88 -9.45
C ILE A 135 -9.17 4.48 -9.95
N THR A 136 -8.18 3.86 -9.31
CA THR A 136 -7.81 2.46 -9.55
C THR A 136 -7.92 1.66 -8.26
N LYS A 137 -8.01 0.34 -8.38
CA LYS A 137 -8.15 -0.56 -7.23
C LYS A 137 -7.25 -1.77 -7.42
N VAL A 138 -6.70 -2.25 -6.32
CA VAL A 138 -6.01 -3.54 -6.23
C VAL A 138 -6.74 -4.38 -5.22
N SER A 139 -7.17 -5.58 -5.59
CA SER A 139 -7.94 -6.46 -4.69
C SER A 139 -7.51 -7.91 -4.80
N GLY A 140 -7.77 -8.69 -3.75
CA GLY A 140 -7.48 -10.11 -3.69
C GLY A 140 -7.97 -10.76 -2.40
N THR A 141 -7.58 -12.00 -2.19
CA THR A 141 -7.84 -12.80 -0.98
C THR A 141 -6.54 -13.08 -0.23
N ASP A 142 -6.66 -13.48 1.03
CA ASP A 142 -5.55 -13.83 1.93
C ASP A 142 -4.40 -12.80 1.86
N PRO A 143 -4.61 -11.56 2.35
CA PRO A 143 -3.58 -10.52 2.29
C PRO A 143 -2.32 -10.87 3.08
N GLY A 144 -2.45 -11.68 4.13
CA GLY A 144 -1.35 -11.97 5.05
C GLY A 144 -0.32 -12.91 4.45
N TYR A 145 -0.75 -14.10 3.99
CA TYR A 145 0.17 -15.13 3.53
C TYR A 145 0.00 -15.41 2.04
N GLY A 146 -1.19 -15.78 1.57
CA GLY A 146 -1.43 -16.17 0.18
C GLY A 146 -1.00 -15.13 -0.85
N ALA A 147 -1.59 -13.93 -0.79
CA ALA A 147 -1.26 -12.86 -1.73
C ALA A 147 0.20 -12.38 -1.57
N THR A 148 0.67 -12.24 -0.33
CA THR A 148 2.04 -11.77 -0.05
C THR A 148 3.09 -12.76 -0.54
N CYS A 149 2.92 -14.06 -0.30
CA CYS A 149 3.80 -15.11 -0.82
C CYS A 149 3.80 -15.14 -2.35
N SER A 150 2.63 -14.98 -2.97
CA SER A 150 2.51 -14.89 -4.44
C SER A 150 3.28 -13.69 -5.00
N MET A 151 3.14 -12.50 -4.39
CA MET A 151 3.90 -11.31 -4.77
C MET A 151 5.41 -11.51 -4.61
N LEU A 152 5.85 -12.15 -3.53
CA LEU A 152 7.27 -12.42 -3.27
C LEU A 152 7.86 -13.39 -4.29
N LEU A 153 7.19 -14.52 -4.54
CA LEU A 153 7.62 -15.52 -5.51
C LEU A 153 7.67 -14.93 -6.92
N LEU A 154 6.64 -14.17 -7.31
CA LEU A 154 6.64 -13.50 -8.60
C LEU A 154 7.75 -12.46 -8.73
N SER A 155 8.03 -11.71 -7.66
CA SER A 155 9.17 -10.79 -7.64
C SER A 155 10.49 -11.54 -7.91
N ALA A 156 10.69 -12.71 -7.30
CA ALA A 156 11.86 -13.55 -7.55
C ALA A 156 11.90 -14.06 -9.01
N VAL A 157 10.76 -14.47 -9.56
CA VAL A 157 10.65 -14.87 -10.98
C VAL A 157 10.98 -13.71 -11.90
N MET A 158 10.53 -12.49 -11.61
CA MET A 158 10.87 -11.30 -12.40
C MET A 158 12.37 -10.99 -12.36
N ILE A 159 13.00 -11.13 -11.19
CA ILE A 159 14.45 -10.98 -11.07
C ILE A 159 15.17 -12.02 -11.93
N LEU A 160 14.73 -13.27 -11.93
CA LEU A 160 15.39 -14.34 -12.67
C LEU A 160 15.16 -14.25 -14.18
N LYS A 161 13.93 -13.97 -14.62
CA LYS A 161 13.51 -14.10 -16.03
C LYS A 161 13.43 -12.78 -16.78
N GLU A 162 13.28 -11.66 -16.07
CA GLU A 162 13.13 -10.33 -16.67
C GLU A 162 14.15 -9.33 -16.11
N SER A 163 15.32 -9.81 -15.68
CA SER A 163 16.42 -8.97 -15.15
C SER A 163 16.80 -7.83 -16.10
N ASN A 164 16.72 -8.04 -17.41
CA ASN A 164 16.98 -7.04 -18.43
C ASN A 164 15.99 -5.86 -18.43
N LYS A 165 14.81 -6.01 -17.82
CA LYS A 165 13.82 -4.94 -17.63
C LYS A 165 13.97 -4.24 -16.27
N ILE A 166 14.73 -4.82 -15.35
CA ILE A 166 15.03 -4.23 -14.04
C ILE A 166 16.17 -3.20 -14.21
N PRO A 167 16.03 -1.98 -13.70
CA PRO A 167 16.98 -0.92 -14.01
C PRO A 167 18.30 -1.02 -13.25
N GLY A 168 19.41 -0.84 -13.97
CA GLY A 168 20.76 -0.82 -13.39
C GLY A 168 21.39 -2.23 -13.35
N ASN A 169 22.57 -2.34 -12.72
CA ASN A 169 23.30 -3.60 -12.61
C ASN A 169 23.24 -4.19 -11.19
N GLY A 170 22.25 -3.78 -10.39
CA GLY A 170 22.08 -4.17 -8.99
C GLY A 170 21.88 -2.99 -8.04
N GLY A 171 21.82 -3.27 -6.73
CA GLY A 171 21.61 -2.28 -5.67
C GLY A 171 20.28 -2.44 -4.94
N VAL A 172 19.91 -1.42 -4.16
CA VAL A 172 18.66 -1.38 -3.39
C VAL A 172 17.62 -0.59 -4.16
N LEU A 173 16.59 -1.27 -4.65
CA LEU A 173 15.49 -0.67 -5.41
C LEU A 173 14.16 -0.85 -4.65
N SER A 174 13.27 0.15 -4.76
CA SER A 174 11.88 -0.04 -4.35
C SER A 174 11.14 -0.93 -5.37
N PRO A 175 10.06 -1.62 -4.97
CA PRO A 175 9.32 -2.50 -5.88
C PRO A 175 8.82 -1.80 -7.14
N GLY A 176 8.31 -0.57 -7.03
CA GLY A 176 7.87 0.21 -8.18
C GLY A 176 9.01 0.63 -9.13
N ALA A 177 10.22 0.82 -8.60
CA ALA A 177 11.40 1.11 -9.43
C ALA A 177 11.93 -0.16 -10.10
N ALA A 178 11.97 -1.28 -9.36
CA ALA A 178 12.49 -2.55 -9.84
C ALA A 178 11.57 -3.20 -10.89
N PHE A 179 10.27 -3.29 -10.58
CA PHE A 179 9.33 -4.13 -11.31
C PHE A 179 8.36 -3.35 -12.20
N GLY A 180 8.36 -2.02 -12.16
CA GLY A 180 7.40 -1.18 -12.90
C GLY A 180 7.45 -1.32 -14.43
N LYS A 181 8.47 -1.98 -14.98
CA LYS A 181 8.59 -2.31 -16.42
C LYS A 181 8.57 -3.81 -16.71
N THR A 182 8.37 -4.65 -15.69
CA THR A 182 8.29 -6.11 -15.80
C THR A 182 6.85 -6.56 -15.98
N SER A 183 6.64 -7.85 -16.26
CA SER A 183 5.30 -8.45 -16.36
C SER A 183 4.64 -8.77 -15.00
N LEU A 184 5.14 -8.21 -13.89
CA LEU A 184 4.68 -8.56 -12.54
C LEU A 184 3.18 -8.34 -12.34
N ILE A 185 2.63 -7.23 -12.85
CA ILE A 185 1.19 -6.92 -12.69
C ILE A 185 0.34 -7.91 -13.48
N GLU A 186 0.75 -8.25 -14.71
CA GLU A 186 0.08 -9.24 -15.54
C GLU A 186 0.07 -10.62 -14.87
N GLU A 187 1.20 -11.03 -14.28
CA GLU A 187 1.32 -12.30 -13.57
C GLU A 187 0.55 -12.35 -12.24
N LEU A 188 0.41 -11.21 -11.56
CA LEU A 188 -0.41 -11.05 -10.37
C LEU A 188 -1.90 -11.12 -10.69
N ASN A 189 -2.33 -10.48 -11.78
CA ASN A 189 -3.71 -10.56 -12.26
C ASN A 189 -4.15 -12.00 -12.56
N LYS A 190 -3.25 -12.84 -13.08
CA LYS A 190 -3.50 -14.28 -13.31
C LYS A 190 -3.63 -15.11 -12.03
N ARG A 191 -3.24 -14.56 -10.87
CA ARG A 191 -3.23 -15.22 -9.55
C ARG A 191 -4.10 -14.46 -8.55
N ASP A 192 -5.23 -13.94 -9.02
CA ASP A 192 -6.29 -13.31 -8.20
C ASP A 192 -5.92 -12.03 -7.44
N VAL A 193 -4.73 -11.48 -7.66
CA VAL A 193 -4.39 -10.11 -7.24
C VAL A 193 -4.72 -9.17 -8.39
N ARG A 194 -5.96 -8.67 -8.39
CA ARG A 194 -6.56 -7.94 -9.50
C ARG A 194 -6.28 -6.44 -9.42
N PHE A 195 -5.70 -5.91 -10.49
CA PHE A 195 -5.50 -4.49 -10.74
C PHE A 195 -6.55 -3.99 -11.73
N GLU A 196 -7.33 -2.99 -11.34
CA GLU A 196 -8.46 -2.49 -12.15
C GLU A 196 -8.54 -0.96 -12.15
N VAL A 197 -9.02 -0.40 -13.27
CA VAL A 197 -9.44 1.00 -13.34
C VAL A 197 -10.93 1.07 -12.98
N VAL A 198 -11.24 1.76 -11.88
CA VAL A 198 -12.62 1.89 -11.38
C VAL A 198 -13.31 3.07 -12.04
N SER A 199 -12.62 4.21 -12.19
CA SER A 199 -13.15 5.38 -12.88
C SER A 199 -12.05 6.30 -13.40
N SER A 200 -12.36 7.01 -14.49
CA SER A 200 -11.53 8.07 -15.06
C SER A 200 -12.44 9.25 -15.40
N LEU A 201 -12.33 10.32 -14.63
CA LEU A 201 -13.17 11.52 -14.77
C LEU A 201 -12.31 12.71 -15.21
N GLN A 202 -12.78 13.43 -16.22
CA GLN A 202 -12.27 14.73 -16.58
C GLN A 202 -13.16 15.79 -15.94
N LYS A 203 -12.55 16.73 -15.21
CA LYS A 203 -13.24 17.86 -14.57
C LYS A 203 -13.44 18.99 -15.55
#